data_AF-A0A8C2YNR4-F1
#
_entry.id   AF-A0A8C2YNR4-F1
#
_cell.length_a   1.000
_cell.length_b   1.000
_cell.length_c   1.000
_cell.angle_alpha   90.00
_cell.angle_beta   90.00
_cell.angle_gamma   90.00
#
_symmetry.space_group_name_H-M   'P 1'
#
loop_
_entity.id
_entity.type
_entity.pdbx_description
1 polymer ?
#
loop_
_entity_poly.entity_id
_entity_poly.type
_entity_poly.pdbx_seq_one_letter_code
_entity_poly.pdbx_strand_id
1 'polypeptide(L)' 'MVQARCCTNQKGTILGLDLQNCSLKDPGPNFPQAYTAVIIDLQTNPLKDDLGDTFHGFTHLETLVL' A
#
# COMPACT_ATOMS: atom_id res chain seq x y z
N MET A 1 2.35 14.10 7.06
CA MET A 1 3.39 13.18 6.58
C MET A 1 3.04 11.82 7.14
N VAL A 2 2.80 10.80 6.30
CA VAL A 2 2.49 9.43 6.76
C VAL A 2 3.82 8.75 7.04
N GLN A 3 3.96 8.14 8.22
CA GLN A 3 5.13 7.34 8.57
C GLN A 3 4.80 5.88 8.35
N ALA A 4 5.50 5.23 7.43
CA ALA A 4 5.27 3.85 7.03
C ALA A 4 6.53 3.01 7.24
N ARG A 5 6.35 1.70 7.38
CA ARG A 5 7.46 0.73 7.32
C ARG A 5 7.43 0.05 5.97
N CYS A 6 8.59 -0.07 5.34
CA CYS A 6 8.73 -0.85 4.11
C CYS A 6 9.87 -1.87 4.24
N CYS A 7 9.73 -2.98 3.54
CA CYS A 7 10.79 -3.96 3.36
C CYS A 7 11.22 -3.91 1.89
N THR A 8 12.52 -3.87 1.63
CA THR A 8 13.07 -3.90 0.27
C THR A 8 13.93 -5.14 0.04
N ASN A 9 14.01 -5.58 -1.22
CA ASN A 9 15.00 -6.57 -1.61
C ASN A 9 16.38 -5.90 -1.86
N GLN A 10 17.39 -6.71 -2.19
CA GLN A 10 18.75 -6.24 -2.49
C GLN A 10 18.85 -5.29 -3.69
N LYS A 11 17.82 -5.25 -4.55
CA LYS A 11 17.70 -4.36 -5.71
C LYS A 11 16.95 -3.06 -5.39
N GLY A 12 16.49 -2.88 -4.15
CA GLY A 12 15.68 -1.73 -3.73
C GLY A 12 14.20 -1.82 -4.12
N THR A 13 13.73 -2.95 -4.66
CA THR A 13 12.30 -3.17 -4.91
C THR A 13 11.58 -3.30 -3.57
N ILE A 14 10.45 -2.62 -3.43
CA ILE A 14 9.61 -2.73 -2.25
C ILE A 14 8.90 -4.09 -2.27
N LEU A 15 9.17 -4.92 -1.26
CA LEU A 15 8.51 -6.21 -1.07
C LEU A 15 7.20 -6.03 -0.30
N GLY A 16 7.22 -5.20 0.73
CA GLY A 16 6.07 -4.99 1.61
C GLY A 16 5.94 -3.55 2.08
N LEU A 17 4.70 -3.09 2.20
CA LEU A 17 4.33 -1.80 2.79
C LEU A 17 3.38 -2.03 3.96
N ASP A 18 3.84 -1.67 5.15
CA ASP A 18 3.04 -1.60 6.37
C ASP A 18 2.58 -0.16 6.57
N LEU A 19 1.29 0.06 6.30
CA LEU A 19 0.58 1.33 6.44
C LEU A 19 -0.55 1.19 7.47
N GLN A 20 -0.49 0.18 8.34
CA GLN A 20 -1.55 -0.05 9.30
C GLN A 20 -1.68 1.14 10.27
N ASN A 21 -2.90 1.42 10.72
CA ASN A 21 -3.19 2.43 11.75
C ASN A 21 -2.58 3.83 11.46
N CYS A 22 -2.51 4.20 10.19
CA CYS A 22 -1.97 5.49 9.76
C CYS A 22 -3.04 6.60 9.71
N SER A 23 -4.27 6.30 10.15
CA SER A 23 -5.45 7.16 9.95
C SER A 23 -5.72 7.47 8.47
N LEU A 24 -5.32 6.56 7.58
CA LEU A 24 -5.47 6.68 6.14
C LEU A 24 -6.94 6.51 5.75
N LYS A 25 -7.51 7.48 5.04
CA LYS A 25 -8.90 7.41 4.55
C LYS A 25 -8.99 7.01 3.08
N ASP A 26 -8.05 7.51 2.30
CA ASP A 26 -7.93 7.25 0.87
C ASP A 26 -6.45 7.15 0.53
N PRO A 27 -5.96 6.00 0.04
CA PRO A 27 -4.59 5.88 -0.45
C PRO A 27 -4.39 6.68 -1.76
N GLY A 28 -5.47 6.99 -2.49
CA GLY A 28 -5.45 7.77 -3.72
C GLY A 28 -5.05 6.96 -4.97
N PRO A 29 -5.22 7.53 -6.18
CA PRO A 29 -5.01 6.85 -7.46
C PRO A 29 -3.53 6.68 -7.85
N ASN A 30 -2.63 7.30 -7.08
CA ASN A 30 -1.21 7.34 -7.37
C ASN A 30 -0.49 7.04 -6.07
N PHE A 31 -0.46 5.76 -5.71
CA PHE A 31 0.33 5.23 -4.61
C PHE A 31 1.66 4.72 -5.20
N PRO A 32 2.52 5.58 -5.78
CA PRO A 32 3.37 5.21 -6.90
C PRO A 32 4.57 4.38 -6.44
N GLN A 33 4.96 4.59 -5.18
CA GLN A 33 5.98 3.82 -4.49
C GLN A 33 5.53 2.38 -4.25
N ALA A 34 4.22 2.08 -4.32
CA ALA A 34 3.70 0.73 -4.11
C ALA A 34 3.38 -0.04 -5.38
N TYR A 35 3.54 0.53 -6.59
CA TYR A 35 3.28 -0.22 -7.83
C TYR A 35 4.06 -1.55 -7.94
N THR A 36 5.20 -1.61 -7.26
CA THR A 36 6.06 -2.80 -7.17
C THR A 36 5.92 -3.57 -5.85
N ALA A 37 5.10 -3.07 -4.91
CA ALA A 37 4.87 -3.74 -3.64
C ALA A 37 4.15 -5.07 -3.87
N VAL A 38 4.71 -6.12 -3.27
CA VAL A 38 4.13 -7.47 -3.31
C VAL A 38 3.06 -7.62 -2.23
N ILE A 39 3.28 -6.99 -1.08
CA ILE A 39 2.39 -7.04 0.09
C ILE A 39 2.04 -5.62 0.54
N ILE A 40 0.76 -5.36 0.79
CA ILE A 40 0.28 -4.11 1.38
C ILE A 40 -0.62 -4.43 2.57
N ASP A 41 -0.30 -3.85 3.72
CA ASP A 41 -1.12 -3.91 4.93
C ASP A 41 -1.74 -2.52 5.21
N LEU A 42 -3.07 -2.45 5.10
CA LEU A 42 -3.88 -1.26 5.37
C LEU A 42 -4.76 -1.42 6.62
N GLN A 43 -4.54 -2.43 7.45
CA GLN A 43 -5.42 -2.70 8.60
C GLN A 43 -5.54 -1.50 9.53
N THR A 44 -6.66 -1.43 10.25
CA THR A 44 -6.88 -0.40 11.29
C THR A 44 -6.86 1.04 10.72
N ASN A 45 -7.16 1.21 9.43
CA ASN A 45 -7.34 2.52 8.82
C ASN A 45 -8.83 2.82 8.59
N PRO A 46 -9.26 4.10 8.72
CA PRO A 46 -10.62 4.52 8.42
C PRO A 46 -10.84 4.67 6.90
N LEU A 47 -10.62 3.60 6.14
CA LEU A 47 -10.73 3.59 4.68
C LEU A 47 -12.16 3.90 4.22
N LYS A 48 -12.29 4.61 3.11
CA LYS A 48 -13.56 4.75 2.40
C LYS A 48 -14.04 3.39 1.86
N ASP A 49 -15.35 3.24 1.72
CA ASP A 49 -15.98 1.99 1.27
C ASP A 49 -15.57 1.56 -0.15
N ASP A 50 -15.23 2.52 -1.02
CA ASP A 50 -14.83 2.27 -2.40
C ASP A 50 -13.34 2.56 -2.63
N LEU A 51 -12.59 1.50 -2.94
CA LEU A 51 -11.16 1.54 -3.27
C LEU A 51 -10.87 1.19 -4.74
N GLY A 52 -11.88 1.20 -5.62
CA GLY A 52 -11.82 0.60 -6.96
C GLY A 52 -10.61 1.01 -7.80
N ASP A 53 -10.27 2.31 -7.80
CA ASP A 53 -9.16 2.84 -8.62
C ASP A 53 -7.82 2.91 -7.87
N THR A 54 -7.79 2.60 -6.58
CA THR A 54 -6.62 2.80 -5.72
C THR A 54 -5.42 1.93 -6.14
N PHE A 55 -5.67 0.70 -6.57
CA PHE A 55 -4.62 -0.27 -6.92
C PHE A 55 -4.43 -0.45 -8.42
N HIS A 56 -5.02 0.43 -9.23
CA HIS A 56 -4.83 0.42 -10.66
C HIS A 56 -3.34 0.61 -11.01
N GLY A 57 -2.80 -0.24 -11.89
CA GLY A 57 -1.38 -0.19 -12.27
C GLY A 57 -0.41 -0.93 -11.34
N PHE A 58 -0.90 -1.53 -10.25
CA PHE A 58 -0.09 -2.44 -9.44
C PHE A 58 0.17 -3.72 -10.24
N THR A 59 1.45 -4.01 -10.48
CA THR A 59 1.87 -5.10 -11.38
C THR A 59 2.38 -6.33 -10.63
N HIS A 60 2.67 -6.18 -9.34
CA HIS A 60 3.30 -7.21 -8.51
C HIS A 60 2.53 -7.50 -7.20
N LEU A 61 1.35 -6.89 -7.00
CA LEU A 61 0.58 -7.05 -5.77
C LEU A 61 0.02 -8.47 -5.67
N GLU A 62 0.48 -9.21 -4.66
CA GLU A 62 0.05 -10.57 -4.37
C GLU A 62 -0.85 -10.64 -3.12
N THR A 63 -0.57 -9.79 -2.12
CA THR A 63 -1.31 -9.78 -0.84
C THR A 63 -1.76 -8.38 -0.47
N LEU A 64 -3.06 -8.22 -0.26
CA LEU A 64 -3.69 -7.02 0.30
C LEU A 64 -4.39 -7.39 1.61
N VAL A 65 -4.01 -6.73 2.70
CA VAL A 65 -4.66 -6.87 4.00
C VAL A 65 -5.44 -5.58 4.29
N LEU A 66 -6.74 -5.72 4.58
CA LEU A 66 -7.68 -4.62 4.86
C LEU A 66 -8.18 -4.70 6.30
#